data_AF-A0A8E2AT38-F1
#
_entry.id   AF-A0A8E2AT38-F1
#
_cell.length_a   1.000
_cell.length_b   1.000
_cell.length_c   1.000
_cell.angle_alpha   90.00
_cell.angle_beta   90.00
_cell.angle_gamma   90.00
#
_symmetry.space_group_name_H-M   'P 1'
#
loop_
_entity.id
_entity.type
_entity.pdbx_description
1 polymer ?
#
loop_
_entity_poly.entity_id
_entity_poly.type
_entity_poly.pdbx_seq_one_letter_code
_entity_poly.pdbx_strand_id
1 'polypeptide(L)'
;MSSEEVSMLVHHTDSLHSYTRRSDCFGRAAQLIRSRCGEVAMGEDERVNAAIAMTLCELSTAKHYSPPLECSLFLSDEAALTSSNAQSDCVEALSRSAQYWSSYSGYLREVPQLCYAFRRWNDIDAARDIYQNISREKLDLLNVLWERETRFQSIHDNSEQALLDLRMSIAEMRSFSTETLTAVNAVTMDIRASHQEMSQSLRDAIFQFLEKSADAQLTIVEQIDATLRIVVRHVCSAVAEYQLQSGEAT
;
A
#
# COMPACT_ATOMS: atom_id res chain seq x y z
N MET A 1 3.32 -18.71 -40.82
CA MET A 1 2.47 -18.25 -41.93
C MET A 1 3.36 -17.96 -43.11
N SER A 2 3.12 -18.60 -44.24
CA SER A 2 3.87 -18.33 -45.48
C SER A 2 3.43 -16.97 -46.06
N SER A 3 4.31 -16.32 -46.83
CA SER A 3 3.99 -15.06 -47.53
C SER A 3 2.77 -15.17 -48.46
N GLU A 4 2.53 -16.38 -48.96
CA GLU A 4 1.44 -16.73 -49.87
C GLU A 4 0.09 -16.83 -49.13
N GLU A 5 0.08 -17.40 -47.93
CA GLU A 5 -1.09 -17.39 -47.04
C GLU A 5 -1.49 -15.97 -46.64
N VAL A 6 -0.51 -15.11 -46.34
CA VAL A 6 -0.75 -13.69 -46.00
C VAL A 6 -1.39 -12.96 -47.18
N SER A 7 -0.88 -13.19 -48.40
CA SER A 7 -1.38 -12.52 -49.60
C SER A 7 -2.80 -12.96 -49.96
N MET A 8 -3.10 -14.27 -49.85
CA MET A 8 -4.46 -14.77 -50.03
C MET A 8 -5.41 -14.18 -48.98
N LEU A 9 -4.99 -14.08 -47.72
CA LEU A 9 -5.80 -13.51 -46.66
C LEU A 9 -6.13 -12.04 -46.90
N VAL A 10 -5.14 -11.25 -47.32
CA VAL A 10 -5.35 -9.83 -47.65
C VAL A 10 -6.36 -9.69 -48.80
N HIS A 11 -6.19 -10.47 -49.88
CA HIS A 11 -7.11 -10.45 -51.02
C HIS A 11 -8.56 -10.79 -50.62
N HIS A 12 -8.76 -11.84 -49.82
CA HIS A 12 -10.11 -12.20 -49.36
C HIS A 12 -10.70 -11.16 -48.40
N THR A 13 -9.85 -10.49 -47.60
CA THR A 13 -10.26 -9.37 -46.72
C THR A 13 -10.68 -8.14 -47.52
N ASP A 14 -10.00 -7.84 -48.64
CA ASP A 14 -10.37 -6.74 -49.52
C ASP A 14 -11.70 -7.03 -50.25
N SER A 15 -11.89 -8.26 -50.75
CA SER A 15 -13.18 -8.71 -51.29
C SER A 15 -14.28 -8.59 -50.24
N LEU A 16 -14.00 -8.95 -48.99
CA LEU A 16 -14.90 -8.81 -47.84
C LEU A 16 -15.35 -7.37 -47.60
N HIS A 17 -14.39 -6.45 -47.58
CA HIS A 17 -14.64 -5.03 -47.40
C HIS A 17 -15.45 -4.47 -48.57
N SER A 18 -15.19 -4.96 -49.78
CA SER A 18 -15.93 -4.54 -50.97
C SER A 18 -17.40 -4.94 -50.92
N TYR A 19 -17.72 -6.14 -50.41
CA TYR A 19 -19.10 -6.61 -50.25
C TYR A 19 -19.81 -5.96 -49.06
N THR A 20 -19.12 -5.80 -47.93
CA THR A 20 -19.71 -5.24 -46.69
C THR A 20 -20.01 -3.75 -46.82
N ARG A 21 -19.30 -3.02 -47.69
CA ARG A 21 -19.49 -1.58 -47.92
C ARG A 21 -20.69 -1.26 -48.82
N ARG A 22 -21.18 -2.23 -49.58
CA ARG A 22 -22.36 -2.05 -50.44
C ARG A 22 -23.62 -2.30 -49.61
N SER A 23 -24.55 -1.34 -49.58
CA SER A 23 -25.84 -1.48 -48.89
C SER A 23 -26.92 -2.15 -49.77
N ASP A 24 -26.49 -2.94 -50.75
CA ASP A 24 -27.34 -3.57 -51.77
C ASP A 24 -27.57 -5.06 -51.46
N CYS A 25 -28.06 -5.81 -52.44
CA CYS A 25 -28.29 -7.26 -52.32
C CYS A 25 -27.06 -8.00 -51.79
N PHE A 26 -25.86 -7.64 -52.26
CA PHE A 26 -24.61 -8.27 -51.85
C PHE A 26 -24.25 -7.96 -50.39
N GLY A 27 -24.54 -6.75 -49.92
CA GLY A 27 -24.36 -6.40 -48.50
C GLY A 27 -25.17 -7.30 -47.56
N ARG A 28 -26.44 -7.55 -47.91
CA ARG A 28 -27.32 -8.44 -47.12
C ARG A 28 -26.84 -9.88 -47.15
N ALA A 29 -26.50 -10.40 -48.34
CA ALA A 29 -25.97 -11.76 -48.48
C ALA A 29 -24.65 -11.93 -47.69
N ALA A 30 -23.75 -10.94 -47.76
CA ALA A 30 -22.49 -10.94 -47.01
C ALA A 30 -22.71 -10.87 -45.49
N GLN A 31 -23.68 -10.09 -45.01
CA GLN A 31 -24.02 -10.03 -43.58
C GLN A 31 -24.58 -11.36 -43.07
N LEU A 32 -25.41 -12.04 -43.86
CA LEU A 32 -25.91 -13.37 -43.53
C LEU A 32 -24.77 -14.37 -43.42
N ILE A 33 -23.86 -14.38 -44.39
CA ILE A 33 -22.63 -15.21 -44.35
C ILE A 33 -21.85 -14.92 -43.07
N ARG A 34 -21.58 -13.64 -42.76
CA ARG A 34 -20.84 -13.22 -41.57
C ARG A 34 -21.45 -13.75 -40.27
N SER A 35 -22.78 -13.69 -40.13
CA SER A 35 -23.47 -14.15 -38.91
C SER A 35 -23.34 -15.66 -38.67
N ARG A 36 -23.24 -16.46 -39.74
CA ARG A 36 -23.16 -17.93 -39.67
C ARG A 36 -21.73 -18.47 -39.58
N CYS A 37 -20.74 -17.65 -39.92
CA CYS A 37 -19.33 -18.00 -39.89
C CYS A 37 -18.67 -17.99 -38.51
N GLY A 38 -19.41 -17.59 -37.46
CA GLY A 38 -18.86 -17.38 -36.12
C GLY A 38 -18.59 -18.65 -35.31
N GLU A 39 -19.30 -19.76 -35.54
CA GLU A 39 -19.40 -20.83 -34.54
C GLU A 39 -18.69 -22.14 -34.95
N VAL A 40 -18.85 -22.63 -36.18
CA VAL A 40 -18.19 -23.84 -36.74
C VAL A 40 -18.10 -23.67 -38.25
N ALA A 41 -17.24 -24.43 -38.95
CA ALA A 41 -17.19 -24.45 -40.41
C ALA A 41 -18.62 -24.47 -41.00
N MET A 42 -18.91 -23.50 -41.87
CA MET A 42 -20.23 -23.29 -42.45
C MET A 42 -20.80 -24.60 -43.00
N GLY A 43 -22.02 -24.95 -42.58
CA GLY A 43 -22.68 -26.16 -43.03
C GLY A 43 -22.84 -26.18 -44.56
N GLU A 44 -22.88 -27.36 -45.17
CA GLU A 44 -23.00 -27.47 -46.63
C GLU A 44 -24.25 -26.76 -47.17
N ASP A 45 -25.39 -26.92 -46.49
CA ASP A 45 -26.65 -26.26 -46.84
C ASP A 45 -26.57 -24.74 -46.76
N GLU A 46 -25.86 -24.22 -45.76
CA GLU A 46 -25.67 -22.78 -45.59
C GLU A 46 -24.74 -22.22 -46.67
N ARG A 47 -23.68 -22.97 -46.99
CA ARG A 47 -22.75 -22.64 -48.07
C ARG A 47 -23.48 -22.57 -49.41
N VAL A 48 -24.36 -23.54 -49.69
CA VAL A 48 -25.20 -23.57 -50.89
C VAL A 48 -26.16 -22.37 -50.89
N ASN A 49 -26.83 -22.07 -49.79
CA ASN A 49 -27.74 -20.92 -49.69
C ASN A 49 -27.04 -19.59 -49.93
N ALA A 50 -25.85 -19.41 -49.35
CA ALA A 50 -25.05 -18.22 -49.56
C ALA A 50 -24.59 -18.09 -51.02
N ALA A 51 -24.18 -19.20 -51.64
CA ALA A 51 -23.79 -19.21 -53.05
C ALA A 51 -24.98 -18.86 -53.96
N ILE A 52 -26.17 -19.41 -53.69
CA ILE A 52 -27.41 -19.07 -54.40
C ILE A 52 -27.72 -17.57 -54.21
N ALA A 53 -27.74 -17.07 -52.98
CA ALA A 53 -28.05 -15.66 -52.70
C ALA A 53 -27.10 -14.70 -53.43
N MET A 54 -25.79 -14.94 -53.36
CA MET A 54 -24.78 -14.14 -54.07
C MET A 54 -24.95 -14.20 -55.59
N THR A 55 -25.27 -15.37 -56.13
CA THR A 55 -25.57 -15.55 -57.57
C THR A 55 -26.79 -14.76 -57.98
N LEU A 56 -27.87 -14.82 -57.21
CA LEU A 56 -29.09 -14.09 -57.50
C LEU A 56 -28.89 -12.58 -57.42
N CYS A 57 -28.07 -12.11 -56.47
CA CYS A 57 -27.64 -10.72 -56.42
C CYS A 57 -26.92 -10.33 -57.71
N GLU A 58 -25.97 -11.13 -58.20
CA GLU A 58 -25.27 -10.88 -59.47
C GLU A 58 -26.23 -10.84 -60.66
N LEU A 59 -27.13 -11.83 -60.77
CA LEU A 59 -28.12 -11.88 -61.85
C LEU A 59 -29.06 -10.66 -61.82
N SER A 60 -29.47 -10.21 -60.63
CA SER A 60 -30.33 -9.04 -60.49
C SER A 60 -29.66 -7.73 -60.94
N THR A 61 -28.32 -7.66 -60.91
CA THR A 61 -27.58 -6.50 -61.43
C THR A 61 -27.51 -6.47 -62.96
N ALA A 62 -27.64 -7.64 -63.61
CA ALA A 62 -27.65 -7.73 -65.07
C ALA A 62 -29.07 -7.50 -65.60
N LYS A 63 -29.33 -6.29 -66.13
CA LYS A 63 -30.66 -5.81 -66.62
C LYS A 63 -31.42 -6.73 -67.59
N HIS A 64 -30.79 -7.77 -68.14
CA HIS A 64 -31.38 -8.66 -69.16
C HIS A 64 -31.67 -10.08 -68.65
N TYR A 65 -31.37 -10.40 -67.39
CA TYR A 65 -31.55 -11.75 -66.85
C TYR A 65 -32.47 -11.72 -65.64
N SER A 66 -33.62 -12.38 -65.77
CA SER A 66 -34.49 -12.64 -64.61
C SER A 66 -34.05 -13.94 -63.94
N PRO A 67 -33.95 -13.97 -62.60
CA PRO A 67 -33.66 -15.20 -61.88
C PRO A 67 -34.71 -16.30 -62.14
N PRO A 68 -34.32 -17.60 -62.07
CA PRO A 68 -35.27 -18.70 -62.14
C PRO A 68 -36.32 -18.60 -61.03
N LEU A 69 -37.58 -18.95 -61.34
CA LEU A 69 -38.68 -18.87 -60.38
C LEU A 69 -38.49 -19.86 -59.22
N GLU A 70 -37.82 -20.96 -59.50
CA GLU A 70 -37.38 -21.98 -58.54
C GLU A 70 -36.47 -21.39 -57.44
N CYS A 71 -35.79 -20.27 -57.73
CA CYS A 71 -34.89 -19.60 -56.80
C CYS A 71 -35.51 -18.39 -56.06
N SER A 72 -36.80 -18.11 -56.27
CA SER A 72 -37.47 -16.93 -55.71
C SER A 72 -37.43 -16.84 -54.18
N LEU A 73 -37.44 -17.99 -53.50
CA LEU A 73 -37.38 -18.08 -52.03
C LEU A 73 -36.05 -17.55 -51.44
N PHE A 74 -34.97 -17.55 -52.24
CA PHE A 74 -33.64 -17.14 -51.81
C PHE A 74 -33.35 -15.63 -52.03
N LEU A 75 -34.31 -14.90 -52.61
CA LEU A 75 -34.25 -13.44 -52.76
C LEU A 75 -34.72 -12.68 -51.52
N SER A 76 -35.39 -13.36 -50.58
CA SER A 76 -35.96 -12.80 -49.37
C SER A 76 -35.13 -13.18 -48.13
N ASP A 77 -35.18 -12.34 -47.08
CA ASP A 77 -34.40 -12.52 -45.84
C ASP A 77 -34.73 -13.83 -45.07
N GLU A 78 -35.75 -14.59 -45.49
CA GLU A 78 -36.16 -15.88 -44.92
C GLU A 78 -35.45 -17.12 -45.52
N ALA A 79 -34.42 -16.91 -46.34
CA ALA A 79 -33.58 -17.99 -46.90
C ALA A 79 -32.95 -18.91 -45.83
N ALA A 80 -33.06 -18.57 -44.54
CA ALA A 80 -32.57 -19.34 -43.43
C ALA A 80 -33.31 -20.66 -43.15
N LEU A 81 -34.53 -20.83 -43.65
CA LEU A 81 -35.42 -21.97 -43.33
C LEU A 81 -35.78 -22.83 -44.55
N THR A 82 -35.07 -22.66 -45.66
CA THR A 82 -35.37 -23.36 -46.91
C THR A 82 -35.02 -24.85 -46.82
N SER A 83 -35.95 -25.73 -47.20
CA SER A 83 -35.71 -27.17 -47.25
C SER A 83 -34.66 -27.53 -48.30
N SER A 84 -33.95 -28.65 -48.07
CA SER A 84 -32.94 -29.18 -49.01
C SER A 84 -33.51 -29.40 -50.43
N ASN A 85 -34.80 -29.73 -50.54
CA ASN A 85 -35.48 -29.87 -51.83
C ASN A 85 -35.55 -28.54 -52.60
N ALA A 86 -35.86 -27.42 -51.94
CA ALA A 86 -35.90 -26.11 -52.59
C ALA A 86 -34.52 -25.64 -53.05
N GLN A 87 -33.46 -26.02 -52.31
CA GLN A 87 -32.08 -25.78 -52.73
C GLN A 87 -31.74 -26.57 -53.98
N SER A 88 -32.03 -27.87 -53.99
CA SER A 88 -31.84 -28.78 -55.13
C SER A 88 -32.51 -28.22 -56.39
N ASP A 89 -33.79 -27.85 -56.28
CA ASP A 89 -34.58 -27.36 -57.42
C ASP A 89 -34.01 -26.04 -57.98
N CYS A 90 -33.59 -25.13 -57.10
CA CYS A 90 -32.93 -23.89 -57.54
C CYS A 90 -31.56 -24.15 -58.19
N VAL A 91 -30.74 -25.04 -57.62
CA VAL A 91 -29.43 -25.39 -58.20
C VAL A 91 -29.59 -26.07 -59.55
N GLU A 92 -30.59 -26.95 -59.71
CA GLU A 92 -30.94 -27.55 -60.99
C GLU A 92 -31.33 -26.45 -61.99
N ALA A 93 -32.17 -25.50 -61.59
CA ALA A 93 -32.58 -24.39 -62.45
C ALA A 93 -31.39 -23.50 -62.87
N LEU A 94 -30.45 -23.21 -61.95
CA LEU A 94 -29.21 -22.48 -62.26
C LEU A 94 -28.32 -23.25 -63.24
N SER A 95 -28.29 -24.59 -63.16
CA SER A 95 -27.49 -25.43 -64.07
C SER A 95 -27.95 -25.40 -65.53
N ARG A 96 -29.20 -24.96 -65.81
CA ARG A 96 -29.75 -24.86 -67.16
C ARG A 96 -29.09 -23.75 -68.00
N SER A 97 -28.34 -22.84 -67.36
CA SER A 97 -27.56 -21.79 -68.03
C SER A 97 -26.10 -21.86 -67.63
N ALA A 98 -25.20 -22.00 -68.62
CA ALA A 98 -23.76 -22.04 -68.38
C ALA A 98 -23.25 -20.78 -67.66
N GLN A 99 -23.86 -19.62 -67.93
CA GLN A 99 -23.52 -18.37 -67.25
C GLN A 99 -23.91 -18.43 -65.77
N TYR A 100 -25.13 -18.87 -65.46
CA TYR A 100 -25.62 -18.93 -64.07
C TYR A 100 -24.86 -19.96 -63.26
N TRP A 101 -24.57 -21.12 -63.87
CA TRP A 101 -23.73 -22.16 -63.28
C TRP A 101 -22.31 -21.66 -62.96
N SER A 102 -21.74 -20.83 -63.83
CA SER A 102 -20.40 -20.27 -63.61
C SER A 102 -20.39 -19.33 -62.39
N SER A 103 -21.35 -18.42 -62.27
CA SER A 103 -21.47 -17.53 -61.10
C SER A 103 -21.73 -18.35 -59.82
N TYR A 104 -22.67 -19.31 -59.86
CA TYR A 104 -22.97 -20.16 -58.70
C TYR A 104 -21.77 -20.99 -58.22
N SER A 105 -21.11 -21.71 -59.13
CA SER A 105 -19.95 -22.53 -58.78
C SER A 105 -18.76 -21.70 -58.33
N GLY A 106 -18.63 -20.45 -58.81
CA GLY A 106 -17.70 -19.46 -58.30
C GLY A 106 -17.97 -19.12 -56.83
N TYR A 107 -19.17 -18.63 -56.52
CA TYR A 107 -19.53 -18.28 -55.13
C TYR A 107 -19.50 -19.48 -54.19
N LEU A 108 -19.86 -20.68 -54.65
CA LEU A 108 -19.78 -21.90 -53.83
C LEU A 108 -18.35 -22.19 -53.34
N ARG A 109 -17.33 -21.84 -54.15
CA ARG A 109 -15.91 -21.96 -53.80
C ARG A 109 -15.41 -20.76 -52.97
N GLU A 110 -15.93 -19.57 -53.23
CA GLU A 110 -15.51 -18.34 -52.55
C GLU A 110 -16.10 -18.17 -51.15
N VAL A 111 -17.34 -18.61 -50.92
CA VAL A 111 -18.05 -18.45 -49.62
C VAL A 111 -17.25 -19.02 -48.44
N PRO A 112 -16.67 -20.23 -48.49
CA PRO A 112 -15.79 -20.73 -47.43
C PRO A 112 -14.58 -19.84 -47.15
N GLN A 113 -13.98 -19.24 -48.19
CA GLN A 113 -12.82 -18.35 -48.05
C GLN A 113 -13.22 -17.01 -47.42
N LEU A 114 -14.37 -16.45 -47.83
CA LEU A 114 -14.95 -15.25 -47.22
C LEU A 114 -15.29 -15.49 -45.75
N CYS A 115 -15.79 -16.68 -45.44
CA CYS A 115 -16.12 -17.11 -44.07
C CYS A 115 -14.88 -17.16 -43.17
N TYR A 116 -13.79 -17.74 -43.68
CA TYR A 116 -12.50 -17.76 -42.99
C TYR A 116 -11.95 -16.34 -42.75
N ALA A 117 -12.08 -15.45 -43.74
CA ALA A 117 -11.69 -14.06 -43.60
C ALA A 117 -12.53 -13.31 -42.54
N PHE A 118 -13.86 -13.47 -42.54
CA PHE A 118 -14.75 -12.86 -41.53
C PHE A 118 -14.41 -13.31 -40.12
N ARG A 119 -14.20 -14.61 -39.91
CA ARG A 119 -13.85 -15.15 -38.60
C ARG A 119 -12.55 -14.55 -38.09
N ARG A 120 -11.52 -14.52 -38.92
CA ARG A 120 -10.23 -13.95 -38.56
C ARG A 120 -10.33 -12.46 -38.21
N TRP A 121 -11.16 -11.71 -38.93
CA TRP A 121 -11.37 -10.30 -38.64
C TRP A 121 -12.07 -10.09 -37.29
N ASN A 122 -13.11 -10.87 -37.00
CA ASN A 122 -13.77 -10.87 -35.69
C ASN A 122 -12.81 -11.27 -34.56
N ASP A 123 -11.96 -12.27 -34.78
CA ASP A 123 -10.94 -12.70 -33.81
C ASP A 123 -9.92 -11.58 -33.54
N ILE A 124 -9.51 -10.84 -34.57
CA ILE A 124 -8.60 -9.68 -34.43
C ILE A 124 -9.26 -8.56 -33.62
N ASP A 125 -10.52 -8.23 -33.91
CA ASP A 125 -11.25 -7.18 -33.19
C ASP A 125 -11.50 -7.58 -31.73
N ALA A 126 -11.88 -8.83 -31.48
CA ALA A 126 -12.03 -9.37 -30.12
C ALA A 126 -10.71 -9.32 -29.36
N ALA A 127 -9.60 -9.72 -29.98
CA ALA A 127 -8.27 -9.62 -29.38
C ALA A 127 -7.91 -8.16 -29.06
N ARG A 128 -8.18 -7.23 -29.98
CA ARG A 128 -7.91 -5.80 -29.79
C ARG A 128 -8.69 -5.24 -28.59
N ASP A 129 -9.97 -5.60 -28.45
CA ASP A 129 -10.79 -5.17 -27.31
C ASP A 129 -10.25 -5.73 -25.98
N ILE A 130 -9.92 -7.02 -25.95
CA ILE A 130 -9.30 -7.67 -24.78
C ILE A 130 -7.99 -6.95 -24.39
N TYR A 131 -7.12 -6.64 -25.35
CA TYR A 131 -5.87 -5.93 -25.08
C TYR A 131 -6.10 -4.51 -24.55
N GLN A 132 -7.12 -3.80 -25.03
CA GLN A 132 -7.48 -2.49 -24.50
C GLN A 132 -7.97 -2.58 -23.06
N ASN A 133 -8.82 -3.57 -22.75
CA ASN A 133 -9.32 -3.78 -21.40
C ASN A 133 -8.19 -4.16 -20.43
N ILE A 134 -7.30 -5.09 -20.80
CA ILE A 134 -6.11 -5.46 -20.01
C ILE A 134 -5.21 -4.25 -19.77
N SER A 135 -5.03 -3.40 -20.79
CA SER A 135 -4.17 -2.22 -20.68
C SER A 135 -4.75 -1.20 -19.69
N ARG A 136 -6.08 -0.98 -19.69
CA ARG A 136 -6.75 -0.14 -18.69
C ARG A 136 -6.59 -0.72 -17.28
N GLU A 137 -6.88 -2.00 -17.10
CA GLU A 137 -6.74 -2.66 -15.80
C GLU A 137 -5.29 -2.60 -15.26
N LYS A 138 -4.30 -2.75 -16.13
CA LYS A 138 -2.89 -2.61 -15.74
C LYS A 138 -2.56 -1.19 -15.29
N LEU A 139 -3.08 -0.16 -15.96
CA LEU A 139 -2.89 1.23 -15.54
C LEU A 139 -3.53 1.48 -14.17
N ASP A 140 -4.74 0.98 -13.95
CA ASP A 140 -5.43 1.08 -12.66
C ASP A 140 -4.64 0.39 -11.54
N LEU A 141 -4.11 -0.82 -11.80
CA LEU A 141 -3.25 -1.53 -10.86
C LEU A 141 -1.97 -0.73 -10.55
N LEU A 142 -1.31 -0.16 -11.57
CA LEU A 142 -0.10 0.65 -11.38
C LEU A 142 -0.39 1.88 -10.52
N ASN A 143 -1.54 2.54 -10.71
CA ASN A 143 -1.94 3.68 -9.89
C ASN A 143 -2.12 3.29 -8.42
N VAL A 144 -2.78 2.15 -8.15
CA VAL A 144 -2.95 1.65 -6.77
C VAL A 144 -1.61 1.30 -6.14
N LEU A 145 -0.70 0.66 -6.88
CA LEU A 145 0.64 0.34 -6.40
C LEU A 145 1.46 1.61 -6.11
N TRP A 146 1.33 2.63 -6.96
CA TRP A 146 1.99 3.92 -6.76
C TRP A 146 1.48 4.63 -5.51
N GLU A 147 0.16 4.68 -5.31
CA GLU A 147 -0.43 5.26 -4.10
C GLU A 147 0.03 4.51 -2.84
N ARG A 148 0.11 3.18 -2.90
CA ARG A 148 0.62 2.37 -1.80
C ARG A 148 2.09 2.69 -1.50
N GLU A 149 2.92 2.80 -2.53
CA GLU A 149 4.35 3.07 -2.39
C GLU A 149 4.60 4.45 -1.77
N THR A 150 3.93 5.47 -2.28
CA THR A 150 4.02 6.84 -1.74
C THR A 150 3.56 6.91 -0.28
N ARG A 151 2.50 6.18 0.09
CA ARG A 151 2.07 6.05 1.47
C ARG A 151 3.11 5.35 2.34
N PHE A 152 3.71 4.27 1.84
CA PHE A 152 4.75 3.54 2.56
C PHE A 152 5.98 4.41 2.80
N GLN A 153 6.40 5.16 1.78
CA GLN A 153 7.51 6.11 1.88
C GLN A 153 7.23 7.18 2.95
N SER A 154 6.03 7.77 2.95
CA SER A 154 5.66 8.77 3.97
C SER A 154 5.67 8.18 5.38
N ILE A 155 5.19 6.95 5.58
CA ILE A 155 5.25 6.27 6.87
C ILE A 155 6.71 6.02 7.28
N HIS A 156 7.56 5.62 6.34
CA HIS A 156 8.98 5.39 6.59
C HIS A 156 9.69 6.68 7.02
N ASP A 157 9.47 7.77 6.29
CA ASP A 157 10.05 9.09 6.61
C ASP A 157 9.58 9.59 7.98
N ASN A 158 8.29 9.44 8.29
CA ASN A 158 7.74 9.79 9.61
C ASN A 158 8.34 8.91 10.73
N SER A 159 8.57 7.63 10.47
CA SER A 159 9.20 6.72 11.43
C SER A 159 10.67 7.08 11.68
N GLU A 160 11.43 7.42 10.63
CA GLU A 160 12.80 7.91 10.75
C GLU A 160 12.84 9.20 11.59
N GLN A 161 11.93 10.15 11.34
CA GLN A 161 11.80 11.37 12.14
C GLN A 161 11.49 11.05 13.61
N ALA A 162 10.53 10.17 13.89
CA ALA A 162 10.20 9.78 15.25
C ALA A 162 11.39 9.14 16.00
N LEU A 163 12.23 8.36 15.30
CA LEU A 163 13.45 7.79 15.87
C LEU A 163 14.51 8.85 16.18
N LEU A 164 14.63 9.87 15.33
CA LEU A 164 15.52 11.01 15.58
C LEU A 164 15.04 11.82 16.80
N ASP A 165 13.75 12.10 16.89
CA ASP A 165 13.16 12.82 18.04
C ASP A 165 13.34 12.04 19.35
N LEU A 166 13.16 10.72 19.30
CA LEU A 166 13.40 9.85 20.45
C LEU A 166 14.88 9.85 20.87
N ARG A 167 15.81 9.87 19.91
CA ARG A 167 17.25 10.02 20.19
C ARG A 167 17.58 11.35 20.84
N MET A 168 17.01 12.45 20.36
CA MET A 168 17.22 13.78 20.95
C MET A 168 16.68 13.84 22.38
N SER A 169 15.47 13.31 22.61
CA SER A 169 14.86 13.24 23.94
C SER A 169 15.70 12.42 24.93
N ILE A 170 16.29 11.30 24.47
CA ILE A 170 17.22 10.50 25.31
C ILE A 170 18.50 11.29 25.62
N ALA A 171 19.04 12.04 24.66
CA ALA A 171 20.23 12.87 24.89
C ALA A 171 19.95 13.97 25.91
N GLU A 172 18.81 14.65 25.81
CA GLU A 172 18.37 15.66 26.77
C GLU A 172 18.16 15.07 28.17
N MET A 173 17.48 13.93 28.25
CA MET A 173 17.28 13.20 29.52
C MET A 173 18.62 12.81 30.16
N ARG A 174 19.60 12.37 29.37
CA ARG A 174 20.96 12.08 29.87
C ARG A 174 21.64 13.33 30.39
N SER A 175 21.57 14.45 29.67
CA SER A 175 22.14 15.72 30.12
C SER A 175 21.53 16.16 31.46
N PHE A 176 20.20 16.17 31.53
CA PHE A 176 19.48 16.51 32.76
C PHE A 176 19.81 15.56 33.91
N SER A 177 19.93 14.26 33.64
CA SER A 177 20.36 13.27 34.65
C SER A 177 21.78 13.55 35.14
N THR A 178 22.70 13.98 34.28
CA THR A 178 24.06 14.35 34.72
C THR A 178 24.06 15.63 35.55
N GLU A 179 23.28 16.65 35.19
CA GLU A 179 23.14 17.89 35.94
C GLU A 179 22.51 17.69 37.32
N THR A 180 21.47 16.85 37.39
CA THR A 180 20.84 16.50 38.67
C THR A 180 21.81 15.72 39.56
N LEU A 181 22.56 14.77 38.99
CA LEU A 181 23.57 14.02 39.75
C LEU A 181 24.69 14.93 40.28
N THR A 182 25.18 15.88 39.47
CA THR A 182 26.20 16.84 39.93
C THR A 182 25.66 17.76 41.01
N ALA A 183 24.42 18.24 40.89
CA ALA A 183 23.76 19.06 41.91
C ALA A 183 23.56 18.30 43.23
N VAL A 184 23.09 17.05 43.18
CA VAL A 184 22.93 16.20 44.38
C VAL A 184 24.29 15.96 45.06
N ASN A 185 25.35 15.70 44.29
CA ASN A 185 26.69 15.54 44.83
C ASN A 185 27.20 16.83 45.50
N ALA A 186 26.95 17.99 44.90
CA ALA A 186 27.32 19.28 45.48
C ALA A 186 26.60 19.53 46.82
N VAL A 187 25.28 19.30 46.88
CA VAL A 187 24.49 19.42 48.12
C VAL A 187 24.99 18.42 49.18
N THR A 188 25.32 17.20 48.79
CA THR A 188 25.84 16.19 49.71
C THR A 188 27.19 16.62 50.30
N MET A 189 28.07 17.22 49.49
CA MET A 189 29.34 17.78 49.96
C MET A 189 29.13 18.95 50.92
N ASP A 190 28.18 19.84 50.63
CA ASP A 190 27.86 21.00 51.47
C ASP A 190 27.29 20.56 52.83
N ILE A 191 26.34 19.62 52.84
CA ILE A 191 25.82 19.01 54.07
C ILE A 191 26.93 18.38 54.90
N ARG A 192 27.87 17.67 54.26
CA ARG A 192 28.99 17.05 54.95
C ARG A 192 29.93 18.07 55.57
N ALA A 193 30.22 19.17 54.85
CA ALA A 193 31.03 20.27 55.35
C ALA A 193 30.35 20.95 56.55
N SER A 194 29.07 21.30 56.42
CA SER A 194 28.26 21.88 57.50
C SER A 194 28.19 20.97 58.73
N HIS A 195 28.03 19.66 58.53
CA HIS A 195 28.04 18.69 59.62
C HIS A 195 29.41 18.63 60.31
N GLN A 196 30.52 18.69 59.56
CA GLN A 196 31.86 18.76 60.17
C GLN A 196 32.05 20.04 60.98
N GLU A 197 31.63 21.19 60.44
CA GLU A 197 31.70 22.48 61.14
C GLU A 197 30.87 22.47 62.43
N MET A 198 29.64 21.97 62.37
CA MET A 198 28.77 21.82 63.53
C MET A 198 29.36 20.86 64.56
N SER A 199 29.92 19.73 64.13
CA SER A 199 30.59 18.78 65.03
C SER A 199 31.83 19.38 65.71
N GLN A 200 32.58 20.20 64.99
CA GLN A 200 33.75 20.91 65.52
C GLN A 200 33.30 21.96 66.56
N SER A 201 32.31 22.79 66.20
CA SER A 201 31.75 23.81 67.08
C SER A 201 31.17 23.22 68.37
N LEU A 202 30.45 22.10 68.27
CA LEU A 202 29.94 21.39 69.45
C LEU A 202 31.07 20.89 70.36
N ARG A 203 32.14 20.36 69.77
CA ARG A 203 33.33 19.92 70.51
C ARG A 203 33.98 21.08 71.25
N ASP A 204 34.18 22.21 70.57
CA ASP A 204 34.81 23.40 71.15
C ASP A 204 33.95 23.97 72.29
N ALA A 205 32.62 24.00 72.14
CA ALA A 205 31.69 24.42 73.19
C ALA A 205 31.74 23.50 74.42
N ILE A 206 31.85 22.18 74.22
CA ILE A 206 32.03 21.21 75.32
C ILE A 206 33.35 21.46 76.04
N PHE A 207 34.45 21.68 75.32
CA PHE A 207 35.75 21.98 75.93
C PHE A 207 35.71 23.26 76.77
N GLN A 208 35.16 24.34 76.23
CA GLN A 208 35.01 25.61 76.97
C GLN A 208 34.13 25.45 78.22
N PHE A 209 33.08 24.64 78.15
CA PHE A 209 32.23 24.37 79.31
C PHE A 209 32.98 23.58 80.40
N LEU A 210 33.75 22.56 80.02
CA LEU A 210 34.56 21.77 80.95
C LEU A 210 35.65 22.62 81.61
N GLU A 211 36.31 23.49 80.85
CA GLU A 211 37.32 24.43 81.36
C GLU A 211 36.71 25.41 82.37
N LYS A 212 35.60 26.07 82.02
CA LYS A 212 34.88 26.96 82.95
C LYS A 212 34.39 26.24 84.20
N SER A 213 33.95 24.99 84.07
CA SER A 213 33.54 24.17 85.21
C SER A 213 34.73 23.84 86.12
N ALA A 214 35.91 23.56 85.56
CA ALA A 214 37.12 23.32 86.33
C ALA A 214 37.58 24.57 87.08
N ASP A 215 37.60 25.73 86.42
CA ASP A 215 37.92 27.02 87.04
C ASP A 215 36.94 27.39 88.16
N ALA A 216 35.64 27.19 87.92
CA ALA A 216 34.61 27.43 88.93
C ALA A 216 34.80 26.50 90.15
N GLN A 217 35.12 25.22 89.92
CA GLN A 217 35.42 24.29 91.01
C GLN A 217 36.68 24.71 91.79
N LEU A 218 37.74 25.13 91.11
CA LEU A 218 38.95 25.63 91.76
C LEU A 218 38.65 26.86 92.63
N THR A 219 37.88 27.81 92.09
CA THR A 219 37.46 29.03 92.82
C THR A 219 36.65 28.66 94.07
N ILE A 220 35.73 27.69 93.97
CA ILE A 220 34.96 27.19 95.12
C ILE A 220 35.89 26.56 96.16
N VAL A 221 36.87 25.75 95.75
CA VAL A 221 37.85 25.14 96.66
C VAL A 221 38.70 26.20 97.36
N GLU A 222 39.17 27.20 96.63
CA GLU A 222 39.91 28.33 97.21
C GLU A 222 39.05 29.13 98.20
N GLN A 223 37.77 29.34 97.90
CA GLN A 223 36.85 30.02 98.80
C GLN A 223 36.56 29.19 100.06
N ILE A 224 36.43 27.87 99.94
CA ILE A 224 36.33 26.96 101.08
C ILE A 224 37.61 27.01 101.92
N ASP A 225 38.80 26.94 101.31
CA ASP A 225 40.09 27.03 102.02
C ASP A 225 40.23 28.36 102.78
N ALA A 226 39.91 29.48 102.13
CA ALA A 226 39.92 30.80 102.77
C ALA A 226 38.96 30.85 103.98
N THR A 227 37.77 30.27 103.84
CA THR A 227 36.80 30.20 104.94
C THR A 227 37.31 29.30 106.07
N LEU A 228 37.91 28.16 105.74
CA LEU A 228 38.49 27.24 106.70
C LEU A 228 39.65 27.88 107.48
N ARG A 229 40.51 28.66 106.81
CA ARG A 229 41.56 29.43 107.50
C ARG A 229 40.99 30.44 108.50
N ILE A 230 39.88 31.10 108.18
CA ILE A 230 39.21 32.02 109.11
C ILE A 230 38.69 31.24 110.32
N VAL A 231 38.02 30.11 110.10
CA VAL A 231 37.50 29.24 111.17
C VAL A 231 38.63 28.71 112.06
N VAL A 232 39.70 28.17 111.47
CA VAL A 232 40.87 27.68 112.21
C VAL A 232 41.50 28.82 113.03
N ARG A 233 41.63 30.02 112.46
CA ARG A 233 42.17 31.18 113.18
C ARG A 233 41.28 31.56 114.38
N HIS A 234 39.96 31.51 114.24
CA HIS A 234 39.01 31.73 115.34
C HIS A 234 39.06 30.63 116.40
N VAL A 235 39.17 29.36 116.01
CA VAL A 235 39.31 28.25 116.95
C VAL A 235 40.64 28.35 117.70
N CYS A 236 41.75 28.66 117.01
CA CYS A 236 43.05 28.88 117.65
C CYS A 236 43.04 30.06 118.62
N SER A 237 42.38 31.18 118.29
CA SER A 237 42.23 32.29 119.24
C SER A 237 41.38 31.90 120.46
N ALA A 238 40.29 31.16 120.26
CA ALA A 238 39.44 30.68 121.36
C ALA A 238 40.16 29.66 122.27
N VAL A 239 40.99 28.76 121.70
CA VAL A 239 41.81 27.81 122.47
C VAL A 239 42.93 28.53 123.23
N ALA A 240 43.53 29.56 122.64
CA ALA A 240 44.52 30.40 123.33
C ALA A 240 43.88 31.19 124.51
N GLU A 241 42.66 31.70 124.34
CA GLU A 241 41.88 32.31 125.42
C GLU A 241 41.51 31.30 126.52
N TYR A 242 41.18 30.05 126.15
CA TYR A 242 40.86 29.00 127.12
C TYR A 242 42.09 28.53 127.92
N GLN A 243 43.28 28.47 127.31
CA GLN A 243 44.53 28.15 128.03
C GLN A 243 44.99 29.27 128.97
N LEU A 244 44.67 30.53 128.68
CA LEU A 244 44.89 31.66 129.59
C LEU A 244 43.92 31.65 130.79
N GLN A 245 42.74 31.06 130.66
CA GLN A 245 41.79 30.88 131.78
C GLN A 245 42.06 29.63 132.64
N SER A 246 42.75 28.62 132.12
CA SER A 246 43.10 27.41 132.90
C SER A 246 44.43 27.49 133.65
N GLY A 247 45.18 28.59 133.54
CA GLY A 247 46.46 28.80 134.23
C GLY A 247 46.37 29.42 135.64
N GLU A 248 45.17 29.72 136.13
CA GLU A 248 44.97 30.47 137.39
C GLU A 248 44.24 29.71 138.50
N ALA A 249 44.15 28.37 138.41
CA ALA A 249 43.61 27.55 139.50
C ALA A 249 44.47 26.32 139.76
N THR A 250 45.20 26.40 140.88
CA THR A 250 45.75 25.34 141.76
C THR A 250 46.85 24.43 141.24
#